data_AF-A0A645BKD6-F1
#
_entry.id   AF-A0A645BKD6-F1
#
_cell.length_a   1.000
_cell.length_b   1.000
_cell.length_c   1.000
_cell.angle_alpha   90.00
_cell.angle_beta   90.00
_cell.angle_gamma   90.00
#
_symmetry.space_group_name_H-M   'P 1'
#
loop_
_entity.id
_entity.type
_entity.pdbx_description
1 polymer ?
#
loop_
_entity_poly.entity_id
_entity_poly.type
_entity_poly.pdbx_seq_one_letter_code
_entity_poly.pdbx_strand_id
1 'polypeptide(L)' 'MDPNTIPLGTDIYIPGYGKAVAADIGGSIRGNIIDIAFDSRAEALQFGRKYLVIYTM' A
#
# COMPACT_ATOMS: atom_id res chain seq x y z
N MET A 1 -1.73 7.82 1.52
CA MET A 1 -2.71 6.98 2.23
C MET A 1 -3.32 7.83 3.34
N ASP A 2 -4.65 7.80 3.52
CA ASP A 2 -5.36 8.59 4.53
C ASP A 2 -5.42 7.81 5.86
N PRO A 3 -4.84 8.34 6.96
CA PRO A 3 -4.77 7.65 8.24
C PRO A 3 -6.13 7.44 8.92
N ASN A 4 -7.16 8.19 8.54
CA ASN A 4 -8.51 7.98 9.06
C ASN A 4 -9.13 6.68 8.52
N THR A 5 -8.66 6.21 7.37
CA THR A 5 -9.14 4.97 6.74
C THR A 5 -8.27 3.78 7.11
N ILE A 6 -6.94 3.97 7.16
CA ILE A 6 -6.00 2.92 7.54
C ILE A 6 -4.97 3.52 8.51
N PRO A 7 -5.12 3.29 9.82
CA PRO A 7 -4.17 3.78 10.81
C PRO A 7 -2.75 3.27 10.57
N LEU A 8 -1.74 4.04 10.98
CA LEU A 8 -0.35 3.56 11.02
C LEU A 8 -0.25 2.33 11.93
N GLY A 9 0.61 1.39 11.55
CA GLY A 9 0.76 0.11 12.24
C GLY A 9 -0.29 -0.94 11.88
N THR A 10 -1.30 -0.61 11.08
CA THR A 10 -2.27 -1.59 10.57
C THR A 10 -1.58 -2.64 9.73
N ASP A 11 -1.84 -3.91 10.03
CA ASP A 11 -1.44 -5.03 9.18
C ASP A 11 -2.35 -5.11 7.94
N ILE A 12 -1.74 -5.22 6.77
CA ILE A 12 -2.43 -5.21 5.47
C ILE A 12 -1.99 -6.43 4.67
N TYR A 13 -2.94 -7.10 4.02
CA TYR A 13 -2.67 -8.05 2.96
C TYR A 13 -3.01 -7.47 1.59
N ILE A 14 -2.03 -7.51 0.68
CA ILE A 14 -2.13 -6.99 -0.68
C ILE A 14 -1.92 -8.15 -1.66
N PRO A 15 -2.94 -8.54 -2.45
CA PRO A 15 -2.81 -9.61 -3.43
C PRO A 15 -1.65 -9.36 -4.40
N GLY A 16 -0.77 -10.36 -4.52
CA GLY A 16 0.41 -10.30 -5.39
C GLY A 16 1.60 -9.51 -4.83
N TYR A 17 1.49 -8.96 -3.61
CA TYR A 17 2.61 -8.34 -2.88
C TYR A 17 2.88 -9.10 -1.57
N GLY A 18 1.83 -9.42 -0.80
CA GLY A 18 1.93 -10.15 0.46
C GLY A 18 1.48 -9.31 1.65
N LYS A 19 2.03 -9.60 2.83
CA LYS A 19 1.78 -8.86 4.07
C LYS A 19 2.61 -7.58 4.11
N ALA A 20 1.99 -6.49 4.54
CA ALA A 20 2.60 -5.18 4.71
C ALA A 20 2.10 -4.53 6.00
N VAL A 21 2.88 -3.59 6.52
CA VAL A 21 2.45 -2.73 7.64
C VAL A 21 2.31 -1.32 7.12
N ALA A 22 1.23 -0.64 7.51
CA ALA A 22 1.06 0.79 7.25
C ALA A 22 2.16 1.60 7.97
N ALA A 23 3.22 1.98 7.25
CA ALA A 23 4.40 2.62 7.83
C ALA A 23 4.50 4.13 7.53
N ASP A 24 3.69 4.67 6.61
CA ASP A 24 3.77 6.08 6.22
C ASP A 24 2.41 6.70 5.85
N ILE A 25 2.30 8.02 6.06
CA ILE A 25 1.18 8.87 5.68
C ILE A 25 1.68 9.98 4.76
N GLY A 26 1.26 9.94 3.49
CA GLY A 26 1.42 11.07 2.59
C GLY A 26 0.26 12.07 2.75
N GLY A 27 0.52 13.24 3.35
CA GLY A 27 -0.48 14.31 3.56
C GLY A 27 -1.13 14.89 2.29
N SER A 28 -0.56 14.61 1.12
CA SER A 28 -1.11 15.02 -0.19
C SER A 28 -1.88 13.91 -0.91
N ILE A 29 -1.93 12.69 -0.37
CA ILE A 29 -2.68 11.58 -0.97
C ILE A 29 -4.13 11.67 -0.52
N ARG A 30 -4.98 12.26 -1.39
CA ARG A 30 -6.43 12.25 -1.23
C ARG A 30 -7.00 11.07 -2.02
N GLY A 31 -7.77 10.20 -1.35
CA GLY A 31 -8.42 9.04 -1.96
C GLY A 31 -7.75 7.70 -1.68
N ASN A 32 -8.23 6.65 -2.35
CA ASN A 32 -7.88 5.25 -2.10
C ASN A 32 -6.58 4.83 -2.83
N ILE A 33 -5.50 5.56 -2.59
CA ILE A 33 -4.17 5.25 -3.17
C ILE A 33 -3.20 4.87 -2.05
N ILE A 34 -2.51 3.76 -2.26
CA ILE A 34 -1.41 3.27 -1.42
C ILE A 34 -0.16 3.15 -2.29
N ASP A 35 0.99 3.53 -1.72
CA ASP A 35 2.30 3.23 -2.29
C ASP A 35 2.88 2.04 -1.52
N ILE A 36 3.53 1.14 -2.25
CA ILE A 36 4.17 -0.06 -1.71
C ILE A 36 5.64 -0.07 -2.15
N ALA A 37 6.52 -0.48 -1.25
CA ALA A 37 7.96 -0.47 -1.48
C ALA A 37 8.41 -1.80 -2.10
N PHE A 38 9.33 -1.73 -3.05
CA PHE A 38 10.03 -2.91 -3.59
C PHE A 38 11.54 -2.65 -3.51
N ASP A 39 12.33 -3.72 -3.38
CA ASP A 39 13.78 -3.62 -3.28
C ASP A 39 14.41 -3.16 -4.61
N SER A 40 13.75 -3.41 -5.74
CA SER A 40 14.22 -3.00 -7.05
C SER A 40 13.15 -2.30 -7.91
N ARG A 41 13.63 -1.40 -8.79
CA ARG A 41 12.80 -0.77 -9.82
C ARG A 41 12.18 -1.79 -10.77
N ALA A 42 12.88 -2.89 -11.06
CA ALA A 42 12.39 -3.93 -11.97
C ALA A 42 11.16 -4.64 -11.39
N GLU A 43 11.19 -5.01 -10.10
CA GLU A 43 10.05 -5.60 -9.40
C GLU A 43 8.86 -4.65 -9.34
N ALA A 44 9.11 -3.37 -9.03
CA ALA A 44 8.05 -2.35 -9.01
C ALA A 44 7.37 -2.21 -10.39
N LEU A 45 8.15 -2.23 -11.48
CA LEU A 45 7.62 -2.18 -12.84
C LEU A 45 6.86 -3.45 -13.21
N GLN A 46 7.36 -4.62 -12.80
CA GLN A 46 6.69 -5.90 -13.03
C GLN A 46 5.37 -6.00 -12.27
N PHE A 47 5.31 -5.48 -11.04
CA PHE A 47 4.06 -5.40 -10.29
C PHE A 47 3.09 -4.45 -11.00
N GLY A 48 3.52 -3.23 -11.31
CA GLY A 48 2.74 -2.25 -12.04
C GLY A 48 1.60 -1.62 -11.23
N ARG A 49 1.07 -0.49 -11.72
CA ARG A 49 -0.06 0.21 -11.11
C ARG A 49 -1.36 -0.51 -11.43
N LYS A 50 -2.20 -0.75 -10.42
CA LYS A 50 -3.47 -1.45 -10.58
C LYS A 50 -4.42 -1.14 -9.44
N TYR A 51 -5.71 -1.27 -9.72
CA TYR A 51 -6.76 -1.24 -8.70
C TYR A 51 -6.91 -2.63 -8.10
N LEU A 52 -6.76 -2.73 -6.77
CA LEU A 52 -6.89 -3.97 -6.02
C LEU A 52 -7.76 -3.74 -4.79
N VAL A 53 -8.50 -4.79 -4.42
CA VAL A 53 -9.07 -4.89 -3.07
C VAL A 53 -7.95 -5.38 -2.14
N ILE A 54 -7.73 -4.64 -1.07
CA ILE A 54 -6.79 -5.00 0.00
C ILE A 54 -7.58 -5.35 1.26
N TYR A 55 -6.92 -6.02 2.20
CA TYR A 55 -7.54 -6.47 3.44
C TYR A 55 -6.73 -5.94 4.62
N THR A 56 -7.37 -5.17 5.49
CA THR A 56 -6.84 -4.78 6.81
C THR A 56 -7.18 -5.86 7.82
N MET A 57 -6.26 -6.16 8.73
CA MET A 57 -6.46 -7.11 9.83
C MET A 57 -6.66 -6.41 11.17
#